data_AF-A2V6U5-F1
#
_entry.id   AF-A2V6U5-F1
#
_cell.length_a   1.000
_cell.length_b   1.000
_cell.length_c   1.000
_cell.angle_alpha   90.00
_cell.angle_beta   90.00
_cell.angle_gamma   90.00
#
_symmetry.space_group_name_H-M   'P 1'
#
loop_
_entity.id
_entity.type
_entity.pdbx_description
1 polymer ?
#
loop_
_entity_poly.entity_id
_entity_poly.type
_entity_poly.pdbx_seq_one_letter_code
_entity_poly.pdbx_strand_id
1 'polypeptide(L)'
;YLQGWRKTLLIVSHDQGFLDDVCTDIIHLDAQRLHYYRGNYMTFKKMYQQKQKELLKQYEKQEKKLKELKAGGKSTKQAEKQTKEALTRKQQKCRRKNQDEESQEAPELLKRPKEYTVRFTFPDPPPLSPPVLGLHGVTFGYEGQKP
;
A
#
# COMPACT_ATOMS: atom_id res chain seq x y z
N TYR A 1 -24.98 13.40 -6.02
CA TYR A 1 -24.69 14.71 -6.64
C TYR A 1 -23.36 14.69 -7.39
N LEU A 2 -22.25 14.29 -6.76
CA LEU A 2 -20.91 14.32 -7.37
C LEU A 2 -20.69 13.29 -8.51
N GLN A 3 -21.43 12.18 -8.52
CA GLN A 3 -21.36 11.17 -9.60
C GLN A 3 -21.70 11.73 -11.00
N GLY A 4 -22.56 12.76 -11.08
CA GLY A 4 -22.96 13.38 -12.35
C GLY A 4 -22.08 14.56 -12.78
N TRP A 5 -20.99 14.83 -12.05
CA TRP A 5 -20.18 16.01 -12.25
C TRP A 5 -19.29 15.87 -13.49
N ARG A 6 -19.45 16.76 -14.48
CA ARG A 6 -18.76 16.66 -15.78
C ARG A 6 -17.43 17.43 -15.87
N LYS A 7 -17.03 18.12 -14.80
CA LYS A 7 -15.74 18.84 -14.73
C LYS A 7 -14.71 18.01 -13.97
N THR A 8 -13.45 18.40 -14.05
CA THR A 8 -12.37 17.80 -13.27
C THR A 8 -12.56 18.05 -11.77
N LEU A 9 -12.41 17.01 -10.96
CA LEU A 9 -12.43 17.06 -9.51
C LEU A 9 -11.13 16.49 -8.96
N LEU A 10 -10.58 17.13 -7.93
CA LEU A 10 -9.49 16.60 -7.13
C LEU A 10 -9.99 16.50 -5.68
N ILE A 11 -10.04 15.28 -5.15
CA ILE A 11 -10.62 15.00 -3.85
C ILE A 11 -9.61 14.23 -3.00
N VAL A 12 -9.45 14.67 -1.76
CA VAL A 12 -8.70 13.94 -0.73
C VAL A 12 -9.71 13.35 0.24
N SER A 13 -9.84 12.02 0.23
CA SER A 13 -10.75 11.30 1.12
C SER A 13 -10.13 9.98 1.58
N HIS A 14 -10.57 9.48 2.73
CA HIS A 14 -10.24 8.15 3.24
C HIS A 14 -11.47 7.20 3.20
N ASP A 15 -12.63 7.71 2.80
CA ASP A 15 -13.85 6.91 2.63
C ASP A 15 -13.76 6.08 1.35
N GLN A 16 -13.71 4.76 1.52
CA GLN A 16 -13.57 3.81 0.42
C GLN A 16 -14.81 3.78 -0.48
N GLY A 17 -16.01 3.89 0.09
CA GLY A 17 -17.26 3.82 -0.67
C GLY A 17 -17.40 5.05 -1.56
N PHE A 18 -17.15 6.23 -0.98
CA PHE A 18 -17.17 7.48 -1.72
C PHE A 18 -16.17 7.50 -2.89
N LEU A 19 -14.92 7.07 -2.64
CA LEU A 19 -13.89 7.03 -3.68
C LEU A 19 -14.22 6.00 -4.77
N ASP A 20 -14.87 4.89 -4.42
CA ASP A 20 -15.24 3.88 -5.40
C ASP A 20 -16.36 4.35 -6.33
N ASP A 21 -17.32 5.09 -5.77
CA ASP A 21 -18.50 5.57 -6.47
C ASP A 21 -18.24 6.82 -7.35
N VAL A 22 -17.29 7.67 -6.96
CA VAL A 22 -17.08 9.00 -7.58
C VAL A 22 -15.79 9.10 -8.39
N CYS A 23 -14.72 8.40 -8.02
CA CYS A 23 -13.41 8.60 -8.64
C CYS A 23 -13.18 7.65 -9.83
N THR A 24 -12.69 8.22 -10.94
CA THR A 24 -12.26 7.47 -12.13
C THR A 24 -10.79 7.09 -12.08
N ASP A 25 -9.99 7.84 -11.32
CA ASP A 25 -8.55 7.72 -11.20
C ASP A 25 -8.15 7.96 -9.75
N ILE A 26 -7.17 7.19 -9.29
CA ILE A 26 -6.62 7.26 -7.93
C ILE A 26 -5.17 7.72 -8.00
N ILE A 27 -4.85 8.74 -7.20
CA ILE A 27 -3.49 9.22 -7.00
C ILE A 27 -3.04 8.75 -5.62
N HIS A 28 -2.07 7.85 -5.59
CA HIS A 28 -1.48 7.35 -4.35
C HIS A 28 -0.17 8.07 -4.06
N LEU A 29 -0.12 8.78 -2.93
CA LEU A 29 1.09 9.40 -2.41
C LEU A 29 1.86 8.37 -1.58
N ASP A 30 3.00 7.89 -2.09
CA ASP A 30 3.90 6.98 -1.37
C ASP A 30 5.35 7.36 -1.62
N ALA A 31 6.20 7.20 -0.60
CA ALA A 31 7.62 7.55 -0.66
C ALA A 31 7.92 8.94 -1.29
N GLN A 32 7.12 9.95 -0.94
CA GLN A 32 7.21 11.33 -1.48
C GLN A 32 7.00 11.44 -3.00
N ARG A 33 6.42 10.41 -3.65
CA ARG A 33 6.09 10.38 -5.08
C ARG A 33 4.60 10.13 -5.26
N LEU A 34 4.06 10.62 -6.38
CA LEU A 34 2.67 10.40 -6.78
C LEU A 34 2.61 9.24 -7.78
N HIS A 35 1.82 8.23 -7.46
CA HIS A 35 1.55 7.09 -8.33
C HIS A 35 0.12 7.16 -8.86
N TYR A 36 -0.02 7.17 -10.17
CA TYR A 36 -1.30 7.25 -10.85
C TYR A 36 -1.84 5.86 -11.15
N TYR A 37 -3.09 5.61 -10.78
CA TYR A 37 -3.81 4.38 -11.04
C TYR A 37 -5.13 4.72 -11.71
N ARG A 38 -5.38 4.11 -12.87
CA ARG A 38 -6.65 4.25 -13.57
C ARG A 38 -7.67 3.27 -13.02
N GLY A 39 -8.85 3.77 -12.67
CA GLY A 39 -9.94 3.01 -12.09
C GLY A 39 -10.33 3.46 -10.69
N ASN A 40 -11.33 2.80 -10.13
CA ASN A 40 -11.89 3.07 -8.81
C ASN A 40 -10.96 2.62 -7.66
N TYR A 41 -11.34 2.93 -6.43
CA TYR A 41 -10.55 2.60 -5.24
C TYR A 41 -10.34 1.09 -5.08
N MET A 42 -11.35 0.25 -5.35
CA MET A 42 -11.19 -1.20 -5.30
C MET A 42 -10.13 -1.72 -6.26
N THR A 43 -10.07 -1.16 -7.48
CA THR A 43 -9.07 -1.52 -8.50
C THR A 43 -7.68 -1.11 -8.04
N PHE A 44 -7.53 0.13 -7.55
CA PHE A 44 -6.29 0.60 -6.92
C PHE A 44 -5.83 -0.36 -5.81
N LYS A 45 -6.72 -0.72 -4.88
CA LYS A 45 -6.38 -1.60 -3.74
C LYS A 45 -5.86 -2.97 -4.19
N LYS A 46 -6.50 -3.58 -5.20
CA LYS A 46 -6.03 -4.85 -5.80
C LYS A 46 -4.64 -4.71 -6.42
N MET A 47 -4.45 -3.69 -7.26
CA MET A 47 -3.18 -3.42 -7.93
C MET A 47 -2.05 -3.11 -6.94
N TYR A 48 -2.36 -2.33 -5.89
CA TYR A 48 -1.43 -2.01 -4.83
C TYR A 48 -1.00 -3.26 -4.06
N GLN A 49 -1.94 -4.12 -3.65
CA GLN A 49 -1.63 -5.38 -2.98
C GLN A 49 -0.80 -6.32 -3.86
N GLN A 50 -1.11 -6.39 -5.16
CA GLN A 50 -0.33 -7.19 -6.11
C GLN A 50 1.12 -6.67 -6.22
N LYS A 51 1.28 -5.35 -6.37
CA LYS A 51 2.60 -4.69 -6.41
C LYS A 51 3.41 -4.96 -5.14
N GLN A 52 2.78 -4.86 -3.96
CA GLN A 52 3.43 -5.17 -2.69
C GLN A 52 3.88 -6.63 -2.59
N LYS A 53 3.02 -7.59 -3.00
CA LYS A 53 3.39 -9.01 -3.05
C LYS A 53 4.54 -9.29 -4.01
N GLU A 54 4.56 -8.62 -5.16
CA GLU A 54 5.64 -8.75 -6.12
C GLU A 54 6.97 -8.19 -5.59
N LEU A 55 6.94 -7.00 -4.99
CA LEU A 55 8.11 -6.39 -4.34
C LEU A 55 8.67 -7.29 -3.25
N LEU A 56 7.82 -7.91 -2.43
CA LEU A 56 8.24 -8.85 -1.40
C LEU A 56 8.94 -10.08 -2.00
N LYS A 57 8.36 -10.69 -3.05
CA LYS A 57 8.99 -11.84 -3.75
C LYS A 57 10.34 -11.48 -4.37
N GLN A 58 10.46 -10.29 -4.96
CA GLN A 58 11.71 -9.81 -5.54
C GLN A 58 12.77 -9.60 -4.45
N TYR A 59 12.37 -9.02 -3.31
CA TYR A 59 13.22 -8.86 -2.13
C TYR A 59 13.73 -10.21 -1.60
N GLU A 60 12.84 -11.18 -1.39
CA GLU A 60 13.21 -12.53 -0.92
C GLU A 60 14.18 -13.24 -1.87
N LYS A 61 13.95 -13.12 -3.18
CA LYS A 61 14.83 -13.68 -4.20
C LYS A 61 16.22 -13.03 -4.18
N GLN A 62 16.28 -11.73 -3.94
CA GLN A 62 17.53 -11.00 -3.81
C GLN A 62 18.27 -11.38 -2.53
N GLU A 63 17.56 -11.50 -1.41
CA GLU A 63 18.12 -11.91 -0.12
C GLU A 63 18.66 -13.34 -0.17
N LYS A 64 17.92 -14.28 -0.78
CA LYS A 64 18.36 -15.67 -0.97
C LYS A 64 19.67 -15.75 -1.77
N LYS A 65 19.77 -15.02 -2.89
CA LYS A 65 21.01 -14.97 -3.68
C LYS A 65 22.18 -14.40 -2.89
N LEU A 66 21.92 -13.37 -2.08
CA LEU A 66 22.94 -12.79 -1.22
C LEU A 66 23.43 -13.79 -0.17
N LYS A 67 22.51 -14.58 0.42
CA LYS A 67 22.85 -15.67 1.35
C LYS A 67 23.67 -16.77 0.68
N GLU A 68 23.28 -17.21 -0.52
CA GLU A 68 24.03 -18.21 -1.30
C GLU A 68 25.45 -17.74 -1.63
N LEU A 69 25.63 -16.47 -2.04
CA LEU A 69 26.95 -15.90 -2.31
C LEU A 69 27.82 -15.81 -1.06
N LYS A 70 27.23 -15.48 0.10
CA LYS A 70 27.92 -15.47 1.40
C LYS A 70 28.32 -16.90 1.83
N ALA A 71 27.42 -17.87 1.64
CA ALA A 71 27.69 -19.28 1.94
C ALA A 71 28.81 -19.86 1.06
N GLY A 72 28.95 -19.38 -0.19
CA GLY A 72 30.07 -19.69 -1.08
C GLY A 72 31.41 -19.04 -0.75
N GLY A 73 31.58 -18.48 0.46
CA GLY A 73 32.85 -17.94 0.97
C GLY A 73 33.18 -16.50 0.56
N LYS A 74 32.27 -15.78 -0.09
CA LYS A 74 32.48 -14.36 -0.44
C LYS A 74 32.20 -13.46 0.77
N SER A 75 33.11 -12.54 1.05
CA SER A 75 32.90 -11.50 2.08
C SER A 75 31.66 -10.67 1.78
N THR A 76 30.96 -10.22 2.83
CA THR A 76 29.68 -9.47 2.77
C THR A 76 29.72 -8.33 1.75
N LYS A 77 30.82 -7.57 1.72
CA LYS A 77 31.02 -6.43 0.81
C LYS A 77 31.14 -6.86 -0.67
N GLN A 78 31.74 -8.01 -0.94
CA GLN A 78 31.91 -8.53 -2.31
C GLN A 78 30.59 -9.09 -2.85
N ALA A 79 29.81 -9.78 -2.01
CA ALA A 79 28.49 -10.29 -2.37
C ALA A 79 27.50 -9.16 -2.71
N GLU A 80 27.52 -8.07 -1.93
CA GLU A 80 26.70 -6.88 -2.19
C GLU A 80 27.12 -6.16 -3.48
N LYS A 81 28.44 -5.98 -3.69
CA LYS A 81 28.97 -5.33 -4.90
C LYS A 81 28.61 -6.11 -6.18
N GLN A 82 28.79 -7.43 -6.18
CA GLN A 82 28.43 -8.28 -7.33
C GLN A 82 26.92 -8.26 -7.61
N THR A 83 26.10 -8.19 -6.57
CA THR A 83 24.64 -8.12 -6.72
C THR A 83 24.22 -6.76 -7.31
N LYS A 84 24.81 -5.66 -6.85
CA LYS A 84 24.60 -4.32 -7.42
C LYS A 84 25.06 -4.22 -8.87
N GLU A 85 26.23 -4.78 -9.20
CA GLU A 85 26.75 -4.81 -10.57
C GLU A 85 25.87 -5.64 -11.51
N ALA A 86 25.38 -6.79 -11.04
CA ALA A 86 24.45 -7.62 -11.82
C ALA A 86 23.10 -6.93 -12.09
N LEU A 87 22.60 -6.16 -11.12
CA LEU A 87 21.39 -5.34 -11.27
C LEU A 87 21.62 -4.20 -12.25
N THR A 88 22.75 -3.49 -12.14
CA THR A 88 23.14 -2.39 -13.04
C THR A 88 23.26 -2.88 -14.49
N ARG A 89 23.90 -4.03 -14.70
CA ARG A 89 24.07 -4.63 -16.03
C ARG A 89 22.74 -5.07 -16.65
N LYS A 90 21.80 -5.57 -15.83
CA LYS A 90 20.43 -5.88 -16.27
C LYS A 90 19.66 -4.62 -16.65
N GLN A 91 19.71 -3.58 -15.83
CA GLN A 91 19.06 -2.29 -16.13
C GLN A 91 19.62 -1.68 -17.41
N GLN A 92 20.94 -1.64 -17.60
CA GLN A 92 21.56 -1.12 -18.83
C GLN A 92 21.16 -1.91 -20.09
N LYS A 93 21.01 -3.24 -19.99
CA LYS A 93 20.56 -4.07 -21.12
C LYS A 93 19.09 -3.83 -21.47
N CYS A 94 18.23 -3.56 -20.49
CA CYS A 94 16.84 -3.14 -20.71
C CYS A 94 16.74 -1.69 -21.23
N ARG A 95 17.61 -0.78 -20.77
CA ARG A 95 17.64 0.63 -21.20
C ARG A 95 18.02 0.80 -22.68
N ARG A 96 18.77 -0.15 -23.26
CA ARG A 96 19.05 -0.17 -24.72
C ARG A 96 17.82 -0.52 -25.57
N LYS A 97 16.70 -0.95 -24.95
CA LYS A 97 15.46 -1.34 -25.65
C LYS A 97 14.33 -0.32 -25.53
N ASN A 98 14.34 0.53 -24.49
CA ASN A 98 13.37 1.61 -24.27
C ASN A 98 14.16 2.92 -24.04
N GLN A 99 14.06 3.88 -24.95
CA GLN A 99 14.93 5.08 -25.00
C GLN A 99 14.55 6.20 -24.03
N ASP A 100 13.46 6.10 -23.26
CA ASP A 100 12.83 7.28 -22.64
C ASP A 100 12.71 7.30 -21.10
N GLU A 101 13.46 6.49 -20.34
CA GLU A 101 13.45 6.60 -18.86
C GLU A 101 14.78 7.12 -18.31
N GLU A 102 14.83 8.43 -18.15
CA GLU A 102 15.87 9.18 -17.46
C GLU A 102 15.63 9.12 -15.94
N SER A 103 16.19 8.09 -15.30
CA SER A 103 16.34 8.06 -13.84
C SER A 103 17.75 7.56 -13.52
N GLN A 104 18.62 8.50 -13.13
CA GLN A 104 20.00 8.26 -12.69
C GLN A 104 20.05 7.79 -11.23
N GLU A 105 19.21 6.85 -10.83
CA GLU A 105 19.31 6.27 -9.48
C GLU A 105 20.13 4.98 -9.55
N ALA A 106 21.26 4.95 -8.84
CA ALA A 106 22.05 3.73 -8.68
C ALA A 106 21.16 2.63 -8.10
N PRO A 107 21.21 1.38 -8.60
CA PRO A 107 20.35 0.32 -8.10
C PRO A 107 20.72 0.01 -6.65
N GLU A 108 19.94 0.55 -5.71
CA GLU A 108 20.02 0.19 -4.31
C GLU A 108 19.42 -1.20 -4.10
N LEU A 109 19.86 -1.88 -3.04
CA LEU A 109 19.25 -3.13 -2.64
C LEU A 109 17.79 -2.85 -2.25
N LEU A 110 16.86 -3.70 -2.69
CA LEU A 110 15.46 -3.60 -2.27
C LEU A 110 15.42 -3.60 -0.73
N LYS A 111 14.74 -2.62 -0.15
CA LYS A 111 14.47 -2.59 1.29
C LYS A 111 13.25 -3.47 1.56
N ARG A 112 13.21 -4.13 2.72
CA ARG A 112 12.06 -4.93 3.12
C ARG A 112 10.79 -4.06 3.07
N PRO A 113 9.73 -4.47 2.34
CA PRO A 113 8.47 -3.75 2.36
C PRO A 113 7.94 -3.61 3.79
N LYS A 114 7.47 -2.41 4.15
CA LYS A 114 6.87 -2.17 5.47
C LYS A 114 5.51 -2.86 5.51
N GLU A 115 5.40 -3.88 6.35
CA GLU A 115 4.15 -4.63 6.52
C GLU A 115 3.27 -3.90 7.54
N TYR A 116 2.21 -3.25 7.07
CA TYR A 116 1.27 -2.52 7.93
C TYR A 116 0.04 -3.39 8.20
N THR A 117 0.18 -4.32 9.15
CA THR A 117 -0.92 -5.22 9.55
C THR A 117 -1.68 -4.60 10.70
N VAL A 118 -2.84 -4.03 10.39
CA VAL A 118 -3.76 -3.47 11.38
C VAL A 118 -4.82 -4.51 11.71
N ARG A 119 -4.86 -4.99 12.96
CA ARG A 119 -5.84 -6.00 13.41
C ARG A 119 -6.66 -5.45 14.57
N PHE A 120 -7.90 -5.06 14.28
CA PHE A 120 -8.89 -4.67 15.29
C PHE A 120 -9.60 -5.93 15.80
N THR A 121 -8.96 -6.65 16.71
CA THR A 121 -9.57 -7.81 17.37
C THR A 121 -10.17 -7.35 18.69
N PHE A 122 -11.48 -7.51 18.84
CA PHE A 122 -12.14 -7.42 20.13
C PHE A 122 -12.18 -8.81 20.75
N PRO A 123 -11.88 -8.96 22.05
CA PRO A 123 -12.01 -10.25 22.72
C PRO A 123 -13.48 -10.67 22.75
N ASP A 124 -13.73 -11.97 22.59
CA ASP A 124 -15.08 -12.50 22.72
C ASP A 124 -15.58 -12.32 24.16
N PRO A 125 -16.77 -11.74 24.38
CA PRO A 125 -17.29 -11.55 25.72
C PRO A 125 -17.71 -12.89 26.35
N PRO A 126 -17.59 -13.05 27.67
CA PRO A 126 -18.15 -14.20 28.38
C PRO A 126 -19.69 -14.20 28.33
N PRO A 127 -20.36 -15.34 28.60
CA PRO A 127 -21.82 -15.41 28.60
C PRO A 127 -22.41 -14.45 29.65
N LEU A 128 -23.39 -13.66 29.22
CA LEU A 128 -24.07 -12.65 30.03
C LEU A 128 -25.58 -12.93 30.06
N SER A 129 -26.19 -13.00 31.25
CA SER A 129 -27.64 -13.19 31.40
C SER A 129 -28.41 -11.89 31.13
N PRO A 130 -29.56 -11.92 30.43
CA PRO A 130 -30.39 -10.74 30.19
C PRO A 130 -30.96 -10.09 31.48
N PRO A 131 -31.34 -8.80 31.48
CA PRO A 131 -31.20 -7.81 30.39
C PRO A 131 -29.80 -7.14 30.37
N VAL A 132 -29.21 -7.01 29.18
CA VAL A 132 -27.82 -6.50 29.01
C VAL A 132 -27.77 -4.97 29.01
N LEU A 133 -28.65 -4.32 28.25
CA LEU A 133 -28.75 -2.88 28.17
C LEU A 133 -30.18 -2.51 27.76
N GLY A 134 -30.82 -1.62 28.52
CA GLY A 134 -32.17 -1.16 28.22
C GLY A 134 -32.46 0.16 28.91
N LEU A 135 -32.99 1.11 28.15
CA LEU A 135 -33.46 2.40 28.66
C LEU A 135 -34.98 2.32 28.80
N HIS A 136 -35.49 2.47 30.02
CA HIS A 136 -36.92 2.38 30.32
C HIS A 136 -37.41 3.70 30.92
N GLY A 137 -38.46 4.29 30.34
CA GLY A 137 -39.06 5.53 30.83
C GLY A 137 -38.16 6.78 30.68
N VAL A 138 -37.21 6.76 29.74
CA VAL A 138 -36.30 7.90 29.53
C VAL A 138 -36.98 8.97 28.68
N THR A 139 -37.15 10.16 29.27
CA THR A 139 -37.48 11.40 28.55
C THR A 139 -36.22 12.24 28.47
N PHE A 140 -35.81 12.63 27.26
CA PHE A 140 -34.58 13.39 27.03
C PHE A 140 -34.85 14.53 26.04
N GLY A 141 -34.49 15.75 26.43
CA GLY A 141 -34.56 16.93 25.59
C GLY A 141 -33.45 17.91 25.97
N TYR A 142 -32.89 18.60 24.98
CA TYR A 142 -31.92 19.68 25.21
C TYR A 142 -32.63 20.98 25.64
N GLU A 143 -31.91 21.85 26.34
CA GLU A 143 -32.45 23.11 26.84
C GLU A 143 -33.01 23.98 25.71
N GLY A 144 -34.27 24.41 25.84
CA GLY A 144 -34.97 25.20 24.82
C GLY A 144 -35.58 24.41 23.65
N GLN A 145 -35.50 23.07 23.64
CA GLN A 145 -36.20 22.20 22.68
C GLN A 145 -37.23 21.33 23.39
N LYS A 146 -38.33 20.99 22.72
CA LYS A 146 -39.33 20.06 23.29
C LYS A 146 -38.70 18.66 23.42
N PRO A 147 -38.94 17.95 24.54
CA PRO A 147 -38.54 16.56 24.70
C PRO A 147 -39.34 15.61 23.80
#